data_AF-A0A1V1I538-F1
#
_entry.id   AF-A0A1V1I538-F1
#
_cell.length_a   1.000
_cell.length_b   1.000
_cell.length_c   1.000
_cell.angle_alpha   90.00
_cell.angle_beta   90.00
_cell.angle_gamma   90.00
#
_symmetry.space_group_name_H-M   'P 1'
#
loop_
_entity.id
_entity.type
_entity.pdbx_description
1 polymer ?
#
loop_
_entity_poly.entity_id
_entity_poly.type
_entity_poly.pdbx_seq_one_letter_code
_entity_poly.pdbx_strand_id
1 'polypeptide(L)'
;MNNEHNIDYKKDILRLALFIGELMLSNGAETYRVEDSILRICKSRGFYYINVFTSPTVIIISDDRFDGLTFMKTIKSRSIDLNKISLLNNFSREFVSNTDLTVDDAMERLKDVVQTDSYPSKVIYFCTGIGSAFFAGLLGGNNLSTFLCTFITSIFAVLFYNKIMKLSSIPAFSSLLASTFIAIVGVLLSHIGILDTPRVLIVGSIMPLLPGVSFIKGLRDLISGDLISGVARAFDAGITAISIACGVGLILDLWIRLGGVF
;
A
#
# COMPACT_ATOMS: atom_id res chain seq x y z
N MET A 1 -18.46 -16.66 34.82
CA MET A 1 -18.97 -15.53 35.62
C MET A 1 -17.80 -14.95 36.42
N ASN A 2 -17.60 -13.62 36.43
CA ASN A 2 -16.54 -12.82 37.08
C ASN A 2 -15.34 -12.26 36.26
N ASN A 3 -15.40 -12.13 34.92
CA ASN A 3 -14.37 -11.37 34.18
C ASN A 3 -14.68 -9.86 33.96
N GLU A 4 -15.89 -9.38 34.29
CA GLU A 4 -16.25 -7.96 34.12
C GLU A 4 -15.59 -7.01 35.15
N HIS A 5 -14.96 -7.54 36.20
CA HIS A 5 -14.35 -6.73 37.27
C HIS A 5 -12.82 -6.79 37.35
N ASN A 6 -12.15 -7.54 36.48
CA ASN A 6 -10.70 -7.49 36.42
C ASN A 6 -10.27 -6.35 35.49
N ILE A 7 -10.03 -5.18 36.09
CA ILE A 7 -9.59 -3.96 35.40
C ILE A 7 -8.35 -4.24 34.52
N ASP A 8 -7.44 -5.11 34.96
CA ASP A 8 -6.24 -5.41 34.20
C ASP A 8 -6.55 -6.26 32.95
N TYR A 9 -7.44 -7.26 33.05
CA TYR A 9 -7.91 -8.00 31.87
C TYR A 9 -8.57 -7.09 30.84
N LYS A 10 -9.39 -6.12 31.30
CA LYS A 10 -10.01 -5.11 30.44
C LYS A 10 -8.96 -4.24 29.73
N LYS A 11 -7.95 -3.76 30.45
CA LYS A 11 -6.85 -2.99 29.86
C LYS A 11 -6.11 -3.79 28.79
N ASP A 12 -5.86 -5.08 29.04
CA ASP A 12 -5.12 -5.92 28.11
C ASP A 12 -5.90 -6.18 26.82
N ILE A 13 -7.22 -6.39 26.91
CA ILE A 13 -8.09 -6.49 25.72
C ILE A 13 -8.15 -5.18 24.94
N LEU A 14 -8.28 -4.03 25.62
CA LEU A 14 -8.31 -2.73 24.94
C LEU A 14 -6.97 -2.43 24.26
N ARG A 15 -5.84 -2.79 24.89
CA ARG A 15 -4.50 -2.65 24.30
C ARG A 15 -4.31 -3.56 23.09
N LEU A 16 -4.76 -4.82 23.18
CA LEU A 16 -4.72 -5.76 22.06
C LEU A 16 -5.53 -5.23 20.87
N ALA A 17 -6.78 -4.79 21.13
CA ALA A 17 -7.63 -4.24 20.09
C ALA A 17 -7.02 -2.97 19.47
N LEU A 18 -6.45 -2.08 20.29
CA LEU A 18 -5.74 -0.89 19.83
C LEU A 18 -4.53 -1.25 18.96
N PHE A 19 -3.76 -2.26 19.35
CA PHE A 19 -2.59 -2.71 18.61
C PHE A 19 -2.97 -3.32 17.26
N ILE A 20 -4.01 -4.15 17.21
CA ILE A 20 -4.56 -4.69 15.95
C ILE A 20 -5.02 -3.54 15.06
N GLY A 21 -5.75 -2.57 15.63
CA GLY A 21 -6.21 -1.41 14.88
C GLY A 21 -5.07 -0.56 14.33
N GLU A 22 -4.02 -0.36 15.13
CA GLU A 22 -2.78 0.31 14.71
C GLU A 22 -2.15 -0.42 13.52
N LEU A 23 -2.00 -1.75 13.60
CA LEU A 23 -1.43 -2.54 12.51
C LEU A 23 -2.32 -2.48 11.26
N MET A 24 -3.64 -2.55 11.41
CA MET A 24 -4.57 -2.45 10.28
C MET A 24 -4.44 -1.08 9.58
N LEU A 25 -4.49 0.03 10.32
CA LEU A 25 -4.34 1.37 9.73
C LEU A 25 -2.95 1.61 9.15
N SER A 26 -1.91 1.16 9.84
CA SER A 26 -0.51 1.32 9.39
C SER A 26 -0.25 0.58 8.07
N ASN A 27 -0.96 -0.52 7.81
CA ASN A 27 -0.89 -1.25 6.53
C ASN A 27 -1.95 -0.80 5.52
N GLY A 28 -2.73 0.25 5.84
CA GLY A 28 -3.62 0.93 4.91
C GLY A 28 -5.05 0.37 4.84
N ALA A 29 -5.55 -0.24 5.91
CA ALA A 29 -6.96 -0.62 6.05
C ALA A 29 -7.87 0.61 6.10
N GLU A 30 -9.14 0.40 5.79
CA GLU A 30 -10.17 1.45 5.82
C GLU A 30 -10.57 1.74 7.27
N THR A 31 -10.77 3.02 7.63
CA THR A 31 -11.04 3.45 9.01
C THR A 31 -12.24 2.74 9.61
N TYR A 32 -13.37 2.68 8.89
CA TYR A 32 -14.59 2.00 9.35
C TYR A 32 -14.38 0.49 9.59
N ARG A 33 -13.50 -0.17 8.83
CA ARG A 33 -13.17 -1.59 9.03
C ARG A 33 -12.33 -1.79 10.28
N VAL A 34 -11.45 -0.84 10.59
CA VAL A 34 -10.66 -0.87 11.82
C VAL A 34 -11.56 -0.69 13.03
N GLU A 35 -12.48 0.28 12.99
CA GLU A 35 -13.47 0.50 14.06
C GLU A 35 -14.34 -0.74 14.30
N ASP A 36 -14.91 -1.31 13.23
CA ASP A 36 -15.74 -2.52 13.32
C ASP A 36 -14.95 -3.71 13.90
N SER A 37 -13.69 -3.91 13.49
CA SER A 37 -12.82 -4.96 14.07
C SER A 37 -12.55 -4.74 15.55
N ILE A 38 -12.19 -3.53 15.97
CA ILE A 38 -11.94 -3.20 17.39
C ILE A 38 -13.19 -3.48 18.22
N LEU A 39 -14.35 -2.99 17.76
CA LEU A 39 -15.63 -3.19 18.46
C LEU A 39 -15.99 -4.67 18.58
N ARG A 40 -15.77 -5.47 17.54
CA ARG A 40 -16.03 -6.93 17.58
C ARG A 40 -15.10 -7.66 18.54
N ILE A 41 -13.82 -7.30 18.55
CA ILE A 41 -12.82 -7.87 19.48
C ILE A 41 -13.25 -7.59 20.92
N CYS A 42 -13.58 -6.35 21.25
CA CYS A 42 -14.05 -5.97 22.58
C CYS A 42 -15.35 -6.70 22.97
N LYS A 43 -16.34 -6.74 22.08
CA LYS A 43 -17.62 -7.43 22.31
C LYS A 43 -17.46 -8.94 22.54
N SER A 44 -16.55 -9.59 21.81
CA SER A 44 -16.27 -11.03 21.98
C SER A 44 -15.79 -11.40 23.39
N ARG A 45 -15.24 -10.44 24.13
CA ARG A 45 -14.74 -10.62 25.49
C ARG A 45 -15.65 -9.99 26.56
N GLY A 46 -16.88 -9.62 26.18
CA GLY A 46 -17.89 -9.08 27.09
C GLY A 46 -17.89 -7.56 27.25
N PHE A 47 -17.07 -6.82 26.51
CA PHE A 47 -17.03 -5.36 26.58
C PHE A 47 -17.92 -4.73 25.50
N TYR A 48 -19.18 -4.45 25.85
CA TYR A 48 -20.20 -3.96 24.92
C TYR A 48 -20.27 -2.44 24.81
N TYR A 49 -19.74 -1.71 25.79
CA TYR A 49 -19.88 -0.25 25.94
C TYR A 49 -18.57 0.47 25.57
N ILE A 50 -17.92 0.01 24.51
CA ILE A 50 -16.69 0.61 24.00
C ILE A 50 -17.03 1.57 22.86
N ASN A 51 -16.53 2.80 22.98
CA ASN A 51 -16.54 3.81 21.93
C ASN A 51 -15.16 3.87 21.27
N VAL A 52 -15.15 3.86 19.94
CA VAL A 52 -13.93 3.94 19.14
C VAL A 52 -14.06 5.12 18.20
N PHE A 53 -13.02 5.94 18.14
CA PHE A 53 -12.86 6.97 17.13
C PHE A 53 -11.56 6.71 16.37
N THR A 54 -11.68 6.50 15.06
CA THR A 54 -10.53 6.26 14.19
C THR A 54 -10.42 7.35 13.14
N SER A 55 -9.32 8.08 13.17
CA SER A 55 -8.83 8.85 12.04
C SER A 55 -7.64 8.12 11.42
N PRO A 56 -7.21 8.49 10.21
CA PRO A 56 -5.99 7.93 9.65
C PRO A 56 -4.78 8.12 10.58
N THR A 57 -4.68 9.22 11.33
CA THR A 57 -3.52 9.55 12.18
C THR A 57 -3.66 9.11 13.63
N VAL A 58 -4.87 8.82 14.11
CA VAL A 58 -5.10 8.48 15.51
C VAL A 58 -6.23 7.47 15.67
N ILE A 59 -6.03 6.52 16.58
CA ILE A 59 -7.08 5.66 17.11
C ILE A 59 -7.27 6.01 18.57
N ILE A 60 -8.53 6.22 18.96
CA ILE A 60 -8.94 6.44 20.34
C ILE A 60 -9.96 5.36 20.68
N ILE A 61 -9.71 4.62 21.77
CA ILE A 61 -10.64 3.65 22.33
C ILE A 61 -10.96 4.11 23.74
N SER A 62 -12.25 4.22 24.06
CA SER A 62 -12.76 4.65 25.35
C SER A 62 -13.88 3.72 25.80
N ASP A 63 -14.00 3.49 27.11
CA ASP A 63 -15.20 2.86 27.67
C ASP A 63 -16.19 3.94 28.13
N ASP A 64 -17.45 3.78 27.73
CA ASP A 64 -18.55 4.69 28.06
C ASP A 64 -19.06 4.50 29.51
N ARG A 65 -18.68 3.40 30.18
CA ARG A 65 -18.99 3.16 31.59
C ARG A 65 -18.06 3.95 32.52
N PHE A 66 -18.52 4.12 33.77
CA PHE A 66 -17.88 4.93 34.82
C PHE A 66 -16.43 4.58 35.21
N ASP A 67 -15.83 3.54 34.62
CA ASP A 67 -14.44 3.15 34.83
C ASP A 67 -13.44 3.84 33.87
N GLY A 68 -13.92 4.58 32.85
CA GLY A 68 -13.19 5.71 32.25
C GLY A 68 -11.85 5.40 31.56
N LEU A 69 -11.58 4.13 31.21
CA LEU A 69 -10.35 3.76 30.53
C LEU A 69 -10.36 4.31 29.10
N THR A 70 -9.38 5.15 28.79
CA THR A 70 -9.17 5.67 27.43
C THR A 70 -7.74 5.42 27.01
N PHE A 71 -7.58 4.80 25.84
CA PHE A 71 -6.30 4.58 25.20
C PHE A 71 -6.27 5.27 23.84
N MET A 72 -5.11 5.83 23.51
CA MET A 72 -4.88 6.50 22.24
C MET A 72 -3.60 5.98 21.61
N LYS A 73 -3.63 5.76 20.29
CA LYS A 73 -2.43 5.48 19.50
C LYS A 73 -2.35 6.38 18.28
N THR A 74 -1.22 7.05 18.12
CA THR A 74 -0.90 7.84 16.93
C THR A 74 -0.16 6.99 15.89
N ILE A 75 -0.59 7.12 14.63
CA ILE A 75 -0.05 6.39 13.48
C ILE A 75 0.97 7.29 12.77
N LYS A 76 2.26 6.96 12.94
CA LYS A 76 3.37 7.79 12.41
C LYS A 76 3.73 7.49 10.96
N SER A 77 3.64 6.23 10.55
CA SER A 77 3.96 5.78 9.19
C SER A 77 2.84 4.89 8.68
N ARG A 78 2.55 5.00 7.38
CA ARG A 78 1.58 4.13 6.71
C ARG A 78 2.16 3.63 5.41
N SER A 79 2.01 2.34 5.18
CA SER A 79 2.25 1.67 3.92
C SER A 79 0.96 1.00 3.46
N ILE A 80 0.99 0.38 2.27
CA ILE A 80 -0.12 -0.42 1.79
C ILE A 80 0.40 -1.86 1.68
N ASP A 81 -0.07 -2.70 2.59
CA ASP A 81 0.21 -4.14 2.55
C ASP A 81 -1.11 -4.90 2.71
N LEU A 82 -1.69 -5.28 1.57
CA LEU A 82 -2.96 -6.00 1.52
C LEU A 82 -2.85 -7.42 2.10
N ASN A 83 -1.66 -8.03 2.07
CA ASN A 83 -1.44 -9.34 2.65
C ASN A 83 -1.46 -9.27 4.18
N LYS A 84 -0.77 -8.28 4.78
CA LYS A 84 -0.87 -8.02 6.23
C LYS A 84 -2.29 -7.69 6.65
N ILE A 85 -3.02 -6.89 5.87
CA ILE A 85 -4.45 -6.65 6.13
C ILE A 85 -5.24 -7.96 6.11
N SER A 86 -5.01 -8.85 5.14
CA SER A 86 -5.68 -10.16 5.07
C SER A 86 -5.38 -11.01 6.32
N LEU A 87 -4.11 -11.12 6.71
CA LEU A 87 -3.66 -11.83 7.91
C LEU A 87 -4.32 -11.27 9.18
N LEU A 88 -4.34 -9.95 9.35
CA LEU A 88 -4.97 -9.27 10.49
C LEU A 88 -6.49 -9.48 10.53
N ASN A 89 -7.17 -9.50 9.38
CA ASN A 89 -8.60 -9.79 9.32
C ASN A 89 -8.90 -11.25 9.70
N ASN A 90 -8.10 -12.20 9.21
CA ASN A 90 -8.26 -13.61 9.56
C ASN A 90 -8.02 -13.82 11.05
N PHE A 91 -6.95 -13.22 11.58
CA PHE A 91 -6.65 -13.22 13.01
C PHE A 91 -7.78 -12.61 13.85
N SER A 92 -8.31 -11.45 13.45
CA SER A 92 -9.43 -10.80 14.16
C SER A 92 -10.67 -11.70 14.20
N ARG A 93 -11.01 -12.38 13.09
CA ARG A 93 -12.13 -13.33 13.04
C ARG A 93 -11.89 -14.54 13.93
N GLU A 94 -10.68 -15.10 13.89
CA GLU A 94 -10.28 -16.22 14.75
C GLU A 94 -10.40 -15.85 16.23
N PHE A 95 -9.82 -14.72 16.64
CA PHE A 95 -9.86 -14.21 18.01
C PHE A 95 -11.29 -13.97 18.52
N VAL A 96 -12.18 -13.48 17.64
CA VAL A 96 -13.60 -13.26 17.97
C VAL A 96 -14.35 -14.57 18.11
N SER A 97 -14.02 -15.59 17.31
CA SER A 97 -14.69 -16.90 17.34
C SER A 97 -14.19 -17.83 18.45
N ASN A 98 -12.92 -17.70 18.85
CA ASN A 98 -12.28 -18.55 19.83
C ASN A 98 -12.07 -17.78 21.15
N THR A 99 -12.98 -17.99 22.10
CA THR A 99 -12.93 -17.35 23.42
C THR A 99 -11.82 -17.88 24.33
N ASP A 100 -11.22 -19.04 24.01
CA ASP A 100 -10.18 -19.66 24.81
C ASP A 100 -8.78 -19.11 24.49
N LEU A 101 -8.63 -18.41 23.35
CA LEU A 101 -7.37 -17.76 22.99
C LEU A 101 -7.04 -16.67 24.01
N THR A 102 -5.86 -16.73 24.63
CA THR A 102 -5.44 -15.73 25.62
C THR A 102 -4.89 -14.47 24.96
N VAL A 103 -4.75 -13.39 25.73
CA VAL A 103 -4.18 -12.13 25.22
C VAL A 103 -2.69 -12.28 24.91
N ASP A 104 -1.97 -13.08 25.70
CA ASP A 104 -0.54 -13.31 25.49
C ASP A 104 -0.28 -14.09 24.19
N ASP A 105 -1.05 -15.16 23.95
CA ASP A 105 -0.98 -15.94 22.70
C ASP A 105 -1.33 -15.05 21.48
N ALA A 106 -2.35 -14.20 21.63
CA ALA A 106 -2.76 -13.25 20.63
C ALA A 106 -1.65 -12.24 20.30
N MET A 107 -0.95 -11.73 21.32
CA MET A 107 0.15 -10.80 21.16
C MET A 107 1.38 -11.44 20.52
N GLU A 108 1.72 -12.68 20.87
CA GLU A 108 2.81 -13.42 20.24
C GLU A 108 2.54 -13.64 18.75
N ARG A 109 1.35 -14.11 18.41
CA ARG A 109 0.96 -14.34 17.02
C ARG A 109 0.89 -13.05 16.20
N LEU A 110 0.49 -11.93 16.80
CA LEU A 110 0.56 -10.63 16.14
C LEU A 110 2.01 -10.18 15.87
N LYS A 111 2.97 -10.51 16.73
CA LYS A 111 4.40 -10.25 16.45
C LYS A 111 4.86 -11.02 15.21
N ASP A 112 4.40 -12.25 15.03
CA ASP A 112 4.72 -13.04 13.82
C ASP A 112 4.13 -12.39 12.56
N VAL A 113 2.89 -11.90 12.62
CA VAL A 113 2.26 -11.17 11.50
C VAL A 113 3.04 -9.90 11.16
N VAL A 114 3.57 -9.19 12.17
CA VAL A 114 4.41 -8.00 11.96
C VAL A 114 5.72 -8.36 11.26
N GLN A 115 6.36 -9.47 11.66
CA GLN A 115 7.65 -9.95 11.13
C GLN A 115 7.53 -10.65 9.77
N THR A 116 6.34 -11.06 9.37
CA THR A 116 6.12 -11.74 8.09
C THR A 116 6.34 -10.76 6.92
N ASP A 117 7.34 -11.06 6.08
CA ASP A 117 7.48 -10.45 4.76
C ASP A 117 6.43 -11.05 3.82
N SER A 118 5.69 -10.20 3.11
CA SER A 118 4.56 -10.66 2.31
C SER A 118 4.95 -11.62 1.19
N TYR A 119 6.00 -11.31 0.43
CA TYR A 119 6.53 -12.19 -0.62
C TYR A 119 8.04 -11.97 -0.83
N PRO A 120 8.79 -13.01 -1.24
CA PRO A 120 10.20 -12.84 -1.60
C PRO A 120 10.35 -11.83 -2.73
N SER A 121 11.35 -10.94 -2.66
CA SER A 121 11.51 -9.87 -3.65
C SER A 121 11.65 -10.39 -5.09
N LYS A 122 12.24 -11.58 -5.27
CA LYS A 122 12.35 -12.23 -6.59
C LYS A 122 10.99 -12.53 -7.22
N VAL A 123 10.02 -12.99 -6.41
CA VAL A 123 8.65 -13.28 -6.86
C VAL A 123 7.95 -11.98 -7.24
N ILE A 124 8.09 -10.94 -6.41
CA ILE A 124 7.53 -9.61 -6.70
C ILE A 124 8.05 -9.08 -8.03
N TYR A 125 9.37 -9.10 -8.26
CA TYR A 125 9.94 -8.62 -9.52
C TYR A 125 9.44 -9.44 -10.71
N PHE A 126 9.42 -10.77 -10.60
CA PHE A 126 8.93 -11.64 -11.66
C PHE A 126 7.46 -11.37 -12.00
N CYS A 127 6.57 -11.30 -11.00
CA CYS A 127 5.15 -11.01 -11.19
C CYS A 127 4.91 -9.60 -11.72
N THR A 128 5.70 -8.61 -11.28
CA THR A 128 5.67 -7.24 -11.83
C THR A 128 6.01 -7.25 -13.31
N GLY A 129 7.06 -7.97 -13.70
CA GLY A 129 7.44 -8.14 -15.11
C GLY A 129 6.31 -8.72 -15.94
N ILE A 130 5.70 -9.80 -15.47
CA ILE A 130 4.56 -10.45 -16.13
C ILE A 130 3.38 -9.48 -16.26
N GLY A 131 3.01 -8.82 -15.16
CA GLY A 131 1.88 -7.87 -15.14
C GLY A 131 2.07 -6.73 -16.12
N SER A 132 3.25 -6.10 -16.13
CA SER A 132 3.60 -5.04 -17.09
C SER A 132 3.57 -5.52 -18.54
N ALA A 133 4.07 -6.72 -18.82
CA ALA A 133 4.09 -7.27 -20.18
C ALA A 133 2.69 -7.60 -20.70
N PHE A 134 1.81 -8.16 -19.86
CA PHE A 134 0.40 -8.35 -20.23
C PHE A 134 -0.35 -7.04 -20.38
N PHE A 135 -0.05 -6.02 -19.57
CA PHE A 135 -0.63 -4.69 -19.73
C PHE A 135 -0.18 -4.02 -21.05
N ALA A 136 1.07 -4.21 -21.46
CA ALA A 136 1.53 -3.82 -22.80
C ALA A 136 0.76 -4.56 -23.91
N GLY A 137 0.50 -5.86 -23.74
CA GLY A 137 -0.35 -6.65 -24.65
C GLY A 137 -1.77 -6.07 -24.78
N LEU A 138 -2.39 -5.66 -23.67
CA LEU A 138 -3.71 -5.02 -23.66
C LEU A 138 -3.75 -3.73 -24.51
N LEU A 139 -2.62 -3.03 -24.61
CA LEU A 139 -2.49 -1.78 -25.39
C LEU A 139 -2.13 -2.02 -26.86
N GLY A 140 -2.19 -3.27 -27.33
CA GLY A 140 -1.90 -3.66 -28.71
C GLY A 140 -0.47 -4.16 -28.94
N GLY A 141 0.34 -4.34 -27.89
CA GLY A 141 1.69 -4.89 -27.95
C GLY A 141 1.74 -6.42 -28.03
N ASN A 142 1.08 -7.02 -29.02
CA ASN A 142 0.95 -8.49 -29.11
C ASN A 142 2.21 -9.21 -29.62
N ASN A 143 3.29 -8.47 -29.87
CA ASN A 143 4.55 -9.02 -30.35
C ASN A 143 5.36 -9.63 -29.20
N LEU A 144 5.99 -10.78 -29.46
CA LEU A 144 6.85 -11.45 -28.48
C LEU A 144 8.02 -10.56 -28.05
N SER A 145 8.57 -9.75 -28.95
CA SER A 145 9.62 -8.77 -28.65
C SER A 145 9.12 -7.73 -27.64
N THR A 146 7.94 -7.13 -27.87
CA THR A 146 7.32 -6.17 -26.94
C THR A 146 7.08 -6.79 -25.58
N PHE A 147 6.59 -8.03 -25.53
CA PHE A 147 6.38 -8.74 -24.27
C PHE A 147 7.69 -8.92 -23.48
N LEU A 148 8.72 -9.48 -24.10
CA LEU A 148 10.01 -9.76 -23.44
C LEU A 148 10.72 -8.46 -23.04
N CYS A 149 10.75 -7.46 -23.92
CA CYS A 149 11.37 -6.17 -23.63
C CYS A 149 10.64 -5.44 -22.49
N THR A 150 9.31 -5.46 -22.45
CA THR A 150 8.53 -4.86 -21.36
C THR A 150 8.72 -5.62 -20.05
N PHE A 151 8.73 -6.95 -20.09
CA PHE A 151 9.00 -7.81 -18.93
C PHE A 151 10.35 -7.47 -18.30
N ILE A 152 11.42 -7.41 -19.10
CA ILE A 152 12.77 -7.11 -18.62
C ILE A 152 12.86 -5.65 -18.13
N THR A 153 12.34 -4.69 -18.91
CA THR A 153 12.45 -3.27 -18.60
C THR A 153 11.72 -2.91 -17.30
N SER A 154 10.52 -3.45 -17.08
CA SER A 154 9.76 -3.21 -15.85
C SER A 154 10.44 -3.78 -14.59
N ILE A 155 11.07 -4.96 -14.68
CA ILE A 155 11.87 -5.51 -13.58
C ILE A 155 13.02 -4.57 -13.21
N PHE A 156 13.79 -4.12 -14.20
CA PHE A 156 14.90 -3.20 -13.98
C PHE A 156 14.42 -1.83 -13.50
N ALA A 157 13.28 -1.33 -14.00
CA ALA A 157 12.71 -0.07 -13.57
C ALA A 157 12.31 -0.11 -12.09
N VAL A 158 11.71 -1.19 -11.61
CA VAL A 158 11.35 -1.32 -10.18
C VAL A 158 12.59 -1.53 -9.30
N LEU A 159 13.60 -2.28 -9.78
CA LEU A 159 14.89 -2.37 -9.08
C LEU A 159 15.55 -0.99 -8.95
N PHE A 160 15.54 -0.21 -10.01
CA PHE A 160 16.10 1.13 -10.04
C PHE A 160 15.32 2.06 -9.12
N TYR A 161 13.99 2.05 -9.19
CA TYR A 161 13.10 2.77 -8.29
C TYR A 161 13.41 2.46 -6.81
N ASN A 162 13.47 1.19 -6.44
CA ASN A 162 13.74 0.77 -5.06
C ASN A 162 15.12 1.21 -4.58
N LYS A 163 16.13 1.22 -5.46
CA LYS A 163 17.49 1.69 -5.12
C LYS A 163 17.53 3.19 -4.88
N ILE A 164 16.86 3.99 -5.72
CA ILE A 164 16.77 5.44 -5.53
C ILE A 164 15.91 5.80 -4.32
N MET A 165 14.86 5.03 -4.04
CA MET A 165 14.05 5.20 -2.83
C MET A 165 14.87 5.02 -1.55
N LYS A 166 15.77 4.03 -1.51
CA LYS A 166 16.67 3.84 -0.36
C LYS A 166 17.66 5.00 -0.15
N LEU A 167 18.00 5.74 -1.21
CA LEU A 167 18.97 6.84 -1.13
C LEU A 167 18.29 8.19 -0.85
N SER A 168 17.19 8.47 -1.53
CA SER A 168 16.51 9.78 -1.49
C SER A 168 15.34 9.83 -0.51
N SER A 169 14.69 8.70 -0.22
CA SER A 169 13.42 8.60 0.51
C SER A 169 12.25 9.42 -0.09
N ILE A 170 12.37 9.87 -1.35
CA ILE A 170 11.35 10.69 -2.03
C ILE A 170 10.74 9.88 -3.19
N PRO A 171 9.45 9.48 -3.10
CA PRO A 171 8.75 8.70 -4.14
C PRO A 171 8.72 9.38 -5.51
N ALA A 172 8.44 10.68 -5.52
CA ALA A 172 8.39 11.50 -6.73
C ALA A 172 9.72 11.48 -7.50
N PHE A 173 10.84 11.71 -6.80
CA PHE A 173 12.17 11.70 -7.40
C PHE A 173 12.55 10.32 -7.92
N SER A 174 12.27 9.27 -7.14
CA SER A 174 12.54 7.88 -7.56
C SER A 174 11.72 7.50 -8.79
N SER A 175 10.47 7.97 -8.87
CA SER A 175 9.58 7.73 -10.02
C SER A 175 10.05 8.51 -11.26
N LEU A 176 10.54 9.73 -11.10
CA LEU A 176 11.15 10.51 -12.18
C LEU A 176 12.33 9.74 -12.80
N LEU A 177 13.29 9.31 -11.98
CA LEU A 177 14.47 8.58 -12.47
C LEU A 177 14.11 7.23 -13.12
N ALA A 178 13.19 6.47 -12.51
CA ALA A 178 12.76 5.18 -13.05
C ALA A 178 11.99 5.34 -14.37
N SER A 179 11.14 6.35 -14.48
CA SER A 179 10.40 6.62 -15.71
C SER A 179 11.29 7.16 -16.84
N THR A 180 12.30 7.97 -16.53
CA THR A 180 13.36 8.35 -17.48
C THR A 180 14.11 7.13 -17.98
N PHE A 181 14.50 6.21 -17.09
CA PHE A 181 15.15 4.97 -17.49
C PHE A 181 14.28 4.14 -18.45
N ILE A 182 13.00 3.97 -18.14
CA ILE A 182 12.04 3.27 -19.03
C ILE A 182 12.00 3.92 -20.41
N ALA A 183 11.90 5.25 -20.47
CA ALA A 183 11.83 5.97 -21.73
C ALA A 183 13.12 5.83 -22.56
N ILE A 184 14.29 5.90 -21.92
CA ILE A 184 15.59 5.67 -22.58
C ILE A 184 15.63 4.27 -23.20
N VAL A 185 15.25 3.24 -22.44
CA VAL A 185 15.26 1.85 -22.94
C VAL A 185 14.27 1.68 -24.09
N GLY A 186 13.05 2.23 -23.97
CA GLY A 186 12.05 2.19 -25.04
C GLY A 186 12.54 2.82 -26.33
N VAL A 187 13.13 4.02 -26.25
CA VAL A 187 13.69 4.74 -27.39
C VAL A 187 14.86 3.98 -28.02
N LEU A 188 15.80 3.48 -27.22
CA LEU A 188 16.95 2.71 -27.72
C LEU A 188 16.52 1.44 -28.44
N LEU A 189 15.57 0.68 -27.87
CA LEU A 189 15.07 -0.55 -28.48
C LEU A 189 14.28 -0.29 -29.76
N SER A 190 13.58 0.85 -29.83
CA SER A 190 12.93 1.27 -31.07
C SER A 190 13.95 1.71 -32.13
N HIS A 191 14.99 2.43 -31.73
CA HIS A 191 16.04 2.88 -32.65
C HIS A 191 16.82 1.71 -33.29
N ILE A 192 17.07 0.64 -32.53
CA ILE A 192 17.76 -0.58 -33.01
C ILE A 192 16.80 -1.46 -33.86
N GLY A 193 15.51 -1.12 -33.93
CA GLY A 193 14.52 -1.87 -34.71
C GLY A 193 14.00 -3.15 -34.04
N ILE A 194 14.21 -3.30 -32.73
CA ILE A 194 13.64 -4.42 -31.95
C ILE A 194 12.14 -4.18 -31.70
N LEU A 195 11.75 -2.91 -31.58
CA LEU A 195 10.37 -2.47 -31.37
C LEU A 195 9.97 -1.46 -32.45
N ASP A 196 8.76 -1.61 -32.99
CA ASP A 196 8.24 -0.68 -33.99
C ASP A 196 8.05 0.73 -33.42
N THR A 197 7.58 0.80 -32.17
CA THR A 197 7.39 2.06 -31.44
C THR A 197 7.79 1.92 -29.97
N PRO A 198 8.32 2.98 -29.34
CA PRO A 198 8.64 2.96 -27.92
C PRO A 198 7.38 3.01 -27.04
N ARG A 199 6.24 3.44 -27.60
CA ARG A 199 4.97 3.73 -26.90
C ARG A 199 4.50 2.60 -26.00
N VAL A 200 4.34 1.40 -26.54
CA VAL A 200 3.70 0.29 -25.82
C VAL A 200 4.57 -0.20 -24.66
N LEU A 201 5.88 -0.27 -24.87
CA LEU A 201 6.83 -0.63 -23.82
C LEU A 201 6.84 0.40 -22.70
N ILE A 202 6.86 1.69 -23.03
CA ILE A 202 6.88 2.78 -22.04
C ILE A 202 5.63 2.71 -21.17
N VAL A 203 4.44 2.65 -21.77
CA VAL A 203 3.18 2.62 -21.01
C VAL A 203 3.07 1.33 -20.17
N GLY A 204 3.48 0.19 -20.73
CA GLY A 204 3.52 -1.10 -20.02
C GLY A 204 4.44 -1.09 -18.80
N SER A 205 5.65 -0.56 -18.97
CA SER A 205 6.70 -0.60 -17.95
C SER A 205 6.51 0.43 -16.83
N ILE A 206 5.75 1.50 -17.08
CA ILE A 206 5.42 2.52 -16.05
C ILE A 206 4.33 2.05 -15.10
N MET A 207 3.51 1.06 -15.49
CA MET A 207 2.38 0.56 -14.71
C MET A 207 2.67 0.35 -13.20
N PRO A 208 3.81 -0.26 -12.80
CA PRO A 208 4.10 -0.51 -11.39
C PRO A 208 4.44 0.76 -10.60
N LEU A 209 4.83 1.84 -11.27
CA LEU A 209 5.21 3.12 -10.67
C LEU A 209 4.00 4.05 -10.47
N LEU A 210 2.88 3.76 -11.13
CA LEU A 210 1.69 4.60 -11.06
C LEU A 210 1.11 4.62 -9.64
N PRO A 211 0.88 5.80 -9.05
CA PRO A 211 0.36 5.94 -7.69
C PRO A 211 -1.16 5.73 -7.62
N GLY A 212 -1.69 4.77 -8.38
CA GLY A 212 -3.14 4.56 -8.54
C GLY A 212 -3.85 4.24 -7.23
N VAL A 213 -3.27 3.38 -6.40
CA VAL A 213 -3.86 3.02 -5.10
C VAL A 213 -3.87 4.22 -4.15
N SER A 214 -2.78 5.00 -4.10
CA SER A 214 -2.69 6.22 -3.28
C SER A 214 -3.70 7.28 -3.73
N PHE A 215 -3.86 7.45 -5.04
CA PHE A 215 -4.84 8.39 -5.62
C PHE A 215 -6.28 7.99 -5.26
N ILE A 216 -6.67 6.73 -5.49
CA ILE A 216 -8.01 6.23 -5.16
C ILE A 216 -8.29 6.39 -3.66
N LYS A 217 -7.31 6.08 -2.80
CA LYS A 217 -7.43 6.27 -1.35
C LYS A 217 -7.58 7.75 -0.96
N GLY A 218 -6.80 8.64 -1.57
CA GLY A 218 -6.94 10.09 -1.35
C GLY A 218 -8.32 10.59 -1.73
N LEU A 219 -8.83 10.18 -2.89
CA LEU A 219 -10.18 10.52 -3.35
C LEU A 219 -11.27 9.98 -2.43
N ARG A 220 -11.16 8.71 -2.01
CA ARG A 220 -12.12 8.10 -1.08
C ARG A 220 -12.14 8.86 0.25
N ASP A 221 -10.98 9.19 0.80
CA ASP A 221 -10.91 9.85 2.09
C ASP A 221 -11.43 11.30 2.02
N LEU A 222 -11.31 11.96 0.86
CA LEU A 222 -12.00 13.22 0.56
C LEU A 222 -13.53 13.06 0.55
N ILE A 223 -14.06 12.02 -0.11
CA ILE A 223 -15.50 11.71 -0.16
C ILE A 223 -16.03 11.39 1.25
N SER A 224 -15.23 10.74 2.09
CA SER A 224 -15.57 10.41 3.48
C SER A 224 -15.47 11.60 4.45
N GLY A 225 -15.08 12.79 3.98
CA GLY A 225 -14.99 14.01 4.80
C GLY A 225 -13.64 14.22 5.51
N ASP A 226 -12.64 13.35 5.33
CA ASP A 226 -11.27 13.59 5.79
C ASP A 226 -10.49 14.40 4.74
N LEU A 227 -10.79 15.71 4.74
CA LEU A 227 -10.25 16.63 3.74
C LEU A 227 -8.72 16.75 3.81
N ILE A 228 -8.16 16.84 5.02
CA ILE A 228 -6.71 17.03 5.21
C ILE A 228 -5.95 15.81 4.68
N SER A 229 -6.38 14.60 5.07
CA SER A 229 -5.69 13.39 4.68
C SER A 229 -5.98 12.99 3.23
N GLY A 230 -7.17 13.31 2.71
CA GLY A 230 -7.55 13.12 1.31
C GLY A 230 -6.71 13.99 0.38
N VAL A 231 -6.65 15.30 0.64
CA VAL A 231 -5.86 16.26 -0.15
C VAL A 231 -4.37 15.92 -0.13
N ALA A 232 -3.81 15.62 1.05
CA ALA A 232 -2.38 15.29 1.15
C ALA A 232 -2.00 14.08 0.27
N ARG A 233 -2.79 13.00 0.30
CA ARG A 233 -2.52 11.79 -0.51
C ARG A 233 -2.78 11.99 -1.99
N ALA A 234 -3.86 12.71 -2.34
CA ALA A 234 -4.14 13.04 -3.73
C ALA A 234 -3.03 13.92 -4.33
N PHE A 235 -2.50 14.86 -3.56
CA PHE A 235 -1.40 15.72 -3.96
C PHE A 235 -0.08 14.96 -4.10
N ASP A 236 0.27 14.09 -3.15
CA ASP A 236 1.48 13.25 -3.22
C ASP A 236 1.43 12.28 -4.44
N ALA A 237 0.28 11.66 -4.68
CA ALA A 237 0.04 10.86 -5.88
C ALA A 237 0.13 11.73 -7.16
N GLY A 238 -0.40 12.96 -7.13
CA GLY A 238 -0.31 13.91 -8.22
C GLY A 238 1.13 14.30 -8.55
N ILE A 239 1.95 14.64 -7.55
CA ILE A 239 3.38 14.94 -7.73
C ILE A 239 4.10 13.73 -8.34
N THR A 240 3.81 12.53 -7.85
CA THR A 240 4.41 11.30 -8.37
C THR A 240 4.02 11.07 -9.83
N ALA A 241 2.76 11.28 -10.20
CA ALA A 241 2.28 11.19 -11.58
C ALA A 241 2.94 12.23 -12.50
N ILE A 242 3.05 13.49 -12.05
CA ILE A 242 3.76 14.56 -12.77
C ILE A 242 5.22 14.19 -12.95
N SER A 243 5.86 13.64 -11.92
CA SER A 243 7.27 13.21 -11.98
C SER A 243 7.51 12.13 -13.04
N ILE A 244 6.59 11.16 -13.14
CA ILE A 244 6.60 10.14 -14.19
C ILE A 244 6.43 10.78 -15.57
N ALA A 245 5.44 11.67 -15.71
CA ALA A 245 5.17 12.36 -16.98
C ALA A 245 6.38 13.20 -17.43
N CYS A 246 7.05 13.90 -16.51
CA CYS A 246 8.28 14.64 -16.78
C CYS A 246 9.42 13.71 -17.18
N GLY A 247 9.66 12.63 -16.44
CA GLY A 247 10.76 11.72 -16.71
C GLY A 247 10.67 11.07 -18.10
N VAL A 248 9.46 10.71 -18.53
CA VAL A 248 9.18 10.18 -19.88
C VAL A 248 9.21 11.29 -20.93
N GLY A 249 8.51 12.40 -20.65
CA GLY A 249 8.34 13.51 -21.58
C GLY A 249 9.66 14.13 -22.01
N LEU A 250 10.62 14.26 -21.09
CA LEU A 250 11.96 14.78 -21.41
C LEU A 250 12.69 13.93 -22.46
N ILE A 251 12.60 12.61 -22.34
CA ILE A 251 13.28 11.69 -23.26
C ILE A 251 12.54 11.61 -24.60
N LEU A 252 11.21 11.61 -24.57
CA LEU A 252 10.41 11.61 -25.80
C LEU A 252 10.55 12.92 -26.58
N ASP A 253 10.57 14.08 -25.91
CA ASP A 253 10.82 15.37 -26.58
C ASP A 253 12.18 15.37 -27.28
N LEU A 254 13.22 14.87 -26.60
CA LEU A 254 14.54 14.73 -27.20
C LEU A 254 14.54 13.77 -28.40
N TRP A 255 13.85 12.63 -28.29
CA TRP A 255 13.72 11.65 -29.37
C TRP A 255 13.02 12.22 -30.61
N ILE A 256 11.91 12.92 -30.41
CA ILE A 256 11.15 13.53 -31.50
C ILE A 256 11.98 14.62 -32.21
N ARG A 257 12.73 15.44 -31.46
CA ARG A 257 13.65 16.44 -32.04
C ARG A 257 14.78 15.80 -32.87
N LEU A 258 15.19 14.58 -32.54
CA LEU A 258 16.18 13.81 -33.28
C LEU A 258 15.59 13.08 -34.51
N GLY A 259 14.29 13.28 -34.81
CA GLY A 259 13.60 12.68 -35.96
C GLY A 259 12.95 11.32 -35.67
N GLY A 260 12.88 10.93 -34.40
CA GLY A 260 12.23 9.70 -33.97
C GLY A 260 10.69 9.76 -34.05
N VAL A 261 10.07 8.60 -34.26
CA VAL A 261 8.60 8.45 -34.30
C VAL A 261 8.12 7.79 -33.00
N PHE A 262 6.93 8.17 -32.51
CA PHE A 262 6.29 7.65 -31.30
C PHE A 262 4.97 6.93 -31.61
#